data_AF-A0A832UAC9-F1
#
_entry.id   AF-A0A832UAC9-F1
#
_cell.length_a   1.000
_cell.length_b   1.000
_cell.length_c   1.000
_cell.angle_alpha   90.00
_cell.angle_beta   90.00
_cell.angle_gamma   90.00
#
_symmetry.space_group_name_H-M   'P 1'
#
loop_
_entity.id
_entity.type
_entity.pdbx_description
1 polymer ?
#
loop_
_entity_poly.entity_id
_entity_poly.type
_entity_poly.pdbx_seq_one_letter_code
_entity_poly.pdbx_strand_id
1 'polypeptide(L)'
;MSQPENERRQEFLISMYNQTWNNINRHINVIWQPIGVLIAALGLLSFGEKNIINFDVATALIILFCGWFIAHVYDSSHWFNRNLIIITNIEKQFLNDRDEKEIHYFFKKPFPEKEMMITHFRLQRMLGQGIIIVVLFYHFITRFDNVNTPLTLGSLLIFLPYLTLIGVLNYLKTHIDSINSKYQELIKKSPGKESE
;
A
#
# COMPACT_ATOMS: atom_id res chain seq x y z
N MET A 1 39.41 23.35 13.36
CA MET A 1 40.00 22.22 12.62
C MET A 1 38.91 21.61 11.76
N SER A 2 39.07 21.58 10.44
CA SER A 2 38.13 20.88 9.56
C SER A 2 38.31 19.38 9.78
N GLN A 3 37.27 18.68 10.24
CA GLN A 3 37.24 17.22 10.17
C GLN A 3 37.59 16.79 8.72
N PRO A 4 38.43 15.77 8.54
CA PRO A 4 38.74 15.25 7.22
C PRO A 4 37.45 14.86 6.49
N GLU A 5 37.40 15.16 5.19
CA GLU A 5 36.20 15.02 4.35
C GLU A 5 35.54 13.64 4.45
N ASN A 6 36.35 12.59 4.61
CA ASN A 6 35.88 11.22 4.76
C ASN A 6 35.05 11.01 6.05
N GLU A 7 35.48 11.56 7.18
CA GLU A 7 34.74 11.46 8.46
C GLU A 7 33.37 12.14 8.34
N ARG A 8 33.32 13.33 7.72
CA ARG A 8 32.05 14.05 7.48
C ARG A 8 31.10 13.26 6.60
N ARG A 9 31.62 12.63 5.54
CA ARG A 9 30.82 11.78 4.65
C ARG A 9 30.29 10.56 5.40
N GLN A 10 31.12 9.89 6.19
CA GLN A 10 30.70 8.72 6.98
C GLN A 10 29.60 9.09 7.98
N GLU A 11 29.79 10.18 8.72
CA GLU A 11 28.79 10.70 9.65
C GLU A 11 27.46 11.03 8.95
N PHE A 12 27.52 11.68 7.79
CA PHE A 12 26.33 11.96 6.98
C PHE A 12 25.61 10.66 6.57
N LEU A 13 26.33 9.65 6.09
CA LEU A 13 25.73 8.39 5.66
C LEU A 13 25.12 7.59 6.83
N ILE A 14 25.77 7.60 7.99
CA ILE A 14 25.23 6.96 9.21
C ILE A 14 23.96 7.69 9.66
N SER A 15 23.95 9.03 9.65
CA SER A 15 22.76 9.83 9.96
C SER A 15 21.62 9.53 8.98
N MET A 16 21.91 9.48 7.68
CA MET A 16 20.94 9.10 6.65
C MET A 16 20.41 7.68 6.84
N TYR A 17 21.27 6.72 7.17
CA TYR A 17 20.88 5.33 7.47
C TYR A 17 19.88 5.29 8.64
N ASN A 18 20.18 5.97 9.73
CA ASN A 18 19.31 6.05 10.90
C ASN A 18 17.95 6.70 10.58
N GLN A 19 17.94 7.80 9.83
CA GLN A 19 16.70 8.47 9.41
C GLN A 19 15.87 7.60 8.47
N THR A 20 16.52 6.86 7.58
CA THR A 20 15.86 5.96 6.62
C THR A 20 15.19 4.79 7.34
N TRP A 21 15.83 4.21 8.36
CA TRP A 21 15.21 3.22 9.23
C TRP A 21 14.06 3.78 10.07
N ASN A 22 14.21 4.99 10.61
CA ASN A 22 13.13 5.66 11.33
C ASN A 22 11.90 5.89 10.44
N ASN A 23 12.11 6.23 9.16
CA ASN A 23 11.03 6.36 8.19
C ASN A 23 10.33 5.04 7.92
N ILE A 24 11.08 3.93 7.76
CA ILE A 24 10.52 2.58 7.64
C ILE A 24 9.61 2.26 8.84
N ASN A 25 10.12 2.48 10.07
CA ASN A 25 9.37 2.21 11.29
C ASN A 25 8.08 3.05 11.36
N ARG A 26 8.14 4.33 10.97
CA ARG A 26 6.95 5.19 10.93
C ARG A 26 5.89 4.66 9.96
N HIS A 27 6.27 4.25 8.75
CA HIS A 27 5.32 3.74 7.76
C HIS A 27 4.74 2.37 8.12
N ILE A 28 5.50 1.52 8.83
CA ILE A 28 4.97 0.28 9.40
C ILE A 28 3.96 0.61 10.51
N ASN A 29 4.23 1.57 11.40
CA ASN A 29 3.33 1.89 12.52
C ASN A 29 1.98 2.50 12.14
N VAL A 30 1.78 2.88 10.87
CA VAL A 30 0.49 3.39 10.35
C VAL A 30 -0.58 2.28 10.20
N ILE A 31 -0.27 1.07 10.67
CA ILE A 31 -1.11 -0.14 10.84
C ILE A 31 -2.52 0.08 11.39
N TRP A 32 -2.83 1.17 12.07
CA TRP A 32 -4.17 1.41 12.63
C TRP A 32 -5.20 1.92 11.60
N GLN A 33 -4.77 2.36 10.42
CA GLN A 33 -5.66 2.82 9.36
C GLN A 33 -6.72 1.81 8.86
N PRO A 34 -6.44 0.49 8.72
CA PRO A 34 -7.46 -0.52 8.38
C PRO A 34 -8.60 -0.61 9.41
N ILE A 35 -8.35 -0.32 10.69
CA ILE A 35 -9.39 -0.34 11.72
C ILE A 35 -10.39 0.80 11.47
N GLY A 36 -9.92 1.96 11.02
CA GLY A 36 -10.81 3.05 10.61
C GLY A 36 -11.71 2.66 9.45
N VAL A 37 -11.18 1.92 8.47
CA VAL A 37 -11.97 1.42 7.32
C VAL A 37 -13.02 0.40 7.77
N LEU A 38 -12.67 -0.50 8.67
CA LEU A 38 -13.61 -1.46 9.27
C LEU A 38 -14.73 -0.75 10.03
N ILE A 39 -14.40 0.23 10.88
CA ILE A 39 -15.37 1.01 11.64
C ILE A 39 -16.29 1.79 10.68
N ALA A 40 -15.72 2.41 9.65
CA ALA A 40 -16.50 3.12 8.63
C ALA A 40 -17.45 2.18 7.89
N ALA A 41 -16.99 0.97 7.53
CA ALA A 41 -17.80 -0.03 6.86
C ALA A 41 -18.98 -0.49 7.72
N LEU A 42 -18.72 -0.84 8.99
CA LEU A 42 -19.78 -1.21 9.95
C LEU A 42 -20.78 -0.07 10.19
N GLY A 43 -20.28 1.17 10.33
CA GLY A 43 -21.12 2.34 10.51
C GLY A 43 -22.04 2.60 9.32
N LEU A 44 -21.51 2.51 8.10
CA LEU A 44 -22.28 2.70 6.86
C LEU A 44 -23.36 1.63 6.67
N LEU A 45 -23.08 0.37 7.00
CA LEU A 45 -24.08 -0.70 6.95
C LEU A 45 -25.22 -0.46 7.95
N SER A 46 -24.89 -0.06 9.19
CA SER A 46 -25.90 0.24 10.21
C SER A 46 -26.80 1.44 9.82
N PHE A 47 -26.24 2.44 9.14
CA PHE A 47 -27.04 3.56 8.60
C PHE A 47 -27.90 3.17 7.41
N GLY A 48 -27.45 2.20 6.60
CA GLY A 48 -28.23 1.61 5.52
C GLY A 48 -29.48 0.90 6.05
N GLU A 49 -29.34 0.06 7.08
CA GLU A 49 -30.47 -0.65 7.71
C GLU A 49 -31.50 0.29 8.33
N LYS A 50 -31.05 1.41 8.91
CA LYS A 50 -31.92 2.43 9.49
C LYS A 50 -32.54 3.38 8.47
N ASN A 51 -32.35 3.13 7.16
CA ASN A 51 -32.80 3.98 6.06
C ASN A 51 -32.34 5.45 6.18
N ILE A 52 -31.23 5.71 6.88
CA ILE A 52 -30.65 7.06 6.99
C ILE A 52 -29.93 7.41 5.69
N ILE A 53 -29.21 6.43 5.13
CA ILE A 53 -28.51 6.53 3.85
C ILE A 53 -29.03 5.41 2.95
N ASN A 54 -29.18 5.69 1.65
CA ASN A 54 -29.51 4.66 0.68
C ASN A 54 -28.44 3.55 0.71
N PHE A 55 -28.90 2.29 0.75
CA PHE A 55 -28.04 1.12 0.89
C PHE A 55 -27.01 0.97 -0.26
N ASP A 56 -27.37 1.32 -1.50
CA ASP A 56 -26.48 1.28 -2.66
C ASP A 56 -25.36 2.32 -2.51
N VAL A 57 -25.71 3.52 -2.03
CA VAL A 57 -24.74 4.59 -1.73
C VAL A 57 -23.79 4.17 -0.60
N ALA A 58 -24.31 3.58 0.47
CA ALA A 58 -23.49 3.08 1.57
C ALA A 58 -22.49 2.03 1.08
N THR A 59 -22.96 1.05 0.29
CA THR A 59 -22.13 0.00 -0.32
C THR A 59 -21.02 0.60 -1.20
N ALA A 60 -21.35 1.57 -2.05
CA ALA A 60 -20.39 2.26 -2.90
C ALA A 60 -19.30 3.00 -2.09
N LEU A 61 -19.68 3.68 -1.01
CA LEU A 61 -18.74 4.35 -0.11
C LEU A 61 -17.78 3.35 0.56
N ILE A 62 -18.27 2.19 0.99
CA ILE A 62 -17.42 1.14 1.57
C ILE A 62 -16.36 0.68 0.56
N ILE A 63 -16.77 0.41 -0.69
CA ILE A 63 -15.85 0.01 -1.76
C ILE A 63 -14.81 1.11 -2.01
N LEU A 64 -15.24 2.37 -2.04
CA LEU A 64 -14.35 3.51 -2.21
C LEU A 64 -13.30 3.60 -1.08
N PHE A 65 -13.72 3.46 0.18
CA PHE A 65 -12.81 3.48 1.32
C PHE A 65 -11.85 2.29 1.32
N CYS A 66 -12.31 1.10 0.94
CA CYS A 66 -11.43 -0.06 0.77
C CYS A 66 -10.43 0.14 -0.38
N GLY A 67 -10.86 0.76 -1.48
CA GLY A 67 -9.98 1.13 -2.59
C GLY A 67 -8.90 2.13 -2.18
N TRP A 68 -9.28 3.19 -1.48
CA TRP A 68 -8.37 4.17 -0.90
C TRP A 68 -7.37 3.53 0.06
N PHE A 69 -7.85 2.63 0.93
CA PHE A 69 -7.02 1.87 1.85
C PHE A 69 -5.98 1.01 1.11
N ILE A 70 -6.41 0.25 0.10
CA ILE A 70 -5.50 -0.57 -0.71
C ILE A 70 -4.45 0.31 -1.40
N ALA A 71 -4.83 1.49 -1.91
CA ALA A 71 -3.88 2.44 -2.50
C ALA A 71 -2.80 2.87 -1.48
N HIS A 72 -3.20 3.16 -0.24
CA HIS A 72 -2.25 3.48 0.84
C HIS A 72 -1.31 2.33 1.21
N VAL A 73 -1.79 1.09 1.13
CA VAL A 73 -0.94 -0.09 1.31
C VAL A 73 0.15 -0.15 0.24
N TYR A 74 -0.20 0.09 -1.02
CA TYR A 74 0.77 0.12 -2.12
C TYR A 74 1.76 1.28 -2.01
N ASP A 75 1.29 2.48 -1.67
CA ASP A 75 2.16 3.64 -1.42
C ASP A 75 3.13 3.35 -0.27
N SER A 76 2.65 2.84 0.87
CA SER A 76 3.49 2.48 2.01
C SER A 76 4.53 1.42 1.65
N SER A 77 4.15 0.45 0.83
CA SER A 77 5.06 -0.58 0.30
C SER A 77 6.15 0.01 -0.58
N HIS A 78 5.79 0.97 -1.45
CA HIS A 78 6.77 1.67 -2.27
C HIS A 78 7.74 2.50 -1.44
N TRP A 79 7.23 3.26 -0.46
CA TRP A 79 8.05 4.01 0.49
C TRP A 79 9.01 3.09 1.23
N PHE A 80 8.54 1.95 1.72
CA PHE A 80 9.38 0.94 2.36
C PHE A 80 10.53 0.49 1.44
N ASN A 81 10.23 0.06 0.22
CA ASN A 81 11.27 -0.44 -0.70
C ASN A 81 12.27 0.65 -1.10
N ARG A 82 11.82 1.89 -1.29
CA ARG A 82 12.70 3.02 -1.61
C ARG A 82 13.71 3.27 -0.49
N ASN A 83 13.23 3.33 0.75
CA ASN A 83 14.10 3.51 1.92
C ASN A 83 15.06 2.33 2.06
N LEU A 84 14.60 1.10 1.80
CA LEU A 84 15.47 -0.07 1.83
C LEU A 84 16.59 0.00 0.79
N ILE A 85 16.31 0.43 -0.45
CA ILE A 85 17.37 0.61 -1.47
C ILE A 85 18.42 1.61 -0.98
N ILE A 86 18.01 2.71 -0.36
CA ILE A 86 18.95 3.70 0.19
C ILE A 86 19.83 3.06 1.26
N ILE A 87 19.22 2.33 2.19
CA ILE A 87 19.93 1.56 3.23
C ILE A 87 20.93 0.59 2.60
N THR A 88 20.49 -0.23 1.64
CA THR A 88 21.34 -1.19 0.93
C THR A 88 22.51 -0.50 0.21
N ASN A 89 22.27 0.65 -0.41
CA ASN A 89 23.32 1.42 -1.08
C ASN A 89 24.31 2.04 -0.09
N ILE A 90 23.87 2.38 1.12
CA ILE A 90 24.75 2.81 2.21
C ILE A 90 25.55 1.62 2.74
N GLU A 91 24.91 0.48 2.99
CA GLU A 91 25.56 -0.76 3.44
C GLU A 91 26.71 -1.17 2.50
N LYS A 92 26.49 -1.12 1.18
CA LYS A 92 27.52 -1.37 0.16
C LYS A 92 28.75 -0.45 0.24
N GLN A 93 28.68 0.68 0.95
CA GLN A 93 29.82 1.59 1.16
C GLN A 93 30.66 1.23 2.38
N PHE A 94 30.11 0.45 3.31
CA PHE A 94 30.70 0.19 4.62
C PHE A 94 31.00 -1.30 4.85
N LEU A 95 30.18 -2.18 4.29
CA LEU A 95 30.23 -3.62 4.52
C LEU A 95 31.01 -4.34 3.43
N ASN A 96 31.75 -5.35 3.88
CA ASN A 96 32.55 -6.25 3.07
C ASN A 96 31.68 -7.46 2.66
N ASP A 97 32.16 -8.26 1.72
CA ASP A 97 31.48 -9.49 1.29
C ASP A 97 31.34 -10.58 2.36
N ARG A 98 32.21 -10.55 3.37
CA ARG A 98 32.13 -11.47 4.50
C ARG A 98 31.02 -11.11 5.48
N ASP A 99 30.69 -9.82 5.61
CA ASP A 99 29.72 -9.33 6.59
C ASP A 99 28.30 -9.84 6.34
N GLU A 100 27.96 -10.17 5.08
CA GLU A 100 26.70 -10.83 4.75
C GLU A 100 26.58 -12.21 5.42
N LYS A 101 27.70 -12.93 5.55
CA LYS A 101 27.73 -14.26 6.17
C LYS A 101 27.94 -14.18 7.67
N GLU A 102 28.74 -13.22 8.12
CA GLU A 102 29.14 -13.09 9.51
C GLU A 102 28.11 -12.35 10.36
N ILE A 103 27.35 -11.40 9.77
CA ILE A 103 26.37 -10.58 10.48
C ILE A 103 24.94 -10.91 10.04
N HIS A 104 24.60 -10.65 8.78
CA HIS A 104 23.23 -10.84 8.30
C HIS A 104 23.12 -11.05 6.78
N TYR A 105 22.49 -12.15 6.36
CA TYR A 105 22.38 -12.59 4.95
C TYR A 105 21.73 -11.56 4.00
N PHE A 106 20.82 -10.73 4.51
CA PHE A 106 20.10 -9.72 3.72
C PHE A 106 20.87 -8.41 3.52
N PHE A 107 22.02 -8.21 4.17
CA PHE A 107 22.81 -7.01 3.89
C PHE A 107 23.24 -6.95 2.43
N LYS A 108 23.34 -5.72 1.90
CA LYS A 108 23.70 -5.42 0.51
C LYS A 108 22.72 -5.97 -0.55
N LYS A 109 21.59 -6.57 -0.13
CA LYS A 109 20.55 -7.11 -1.02
C LYS A 109 19.25 -6.32 -0.90
N PRO A 110 18.80 -5.61 -1.96
CA PRO A 110 17.46 -5.05 -1.95
C PRO A 110 16.43 -6.20 -2.03
N PHE A 111 15.18 -5.93 -1.63
CA PHE A 111 14.09 -6.90 -1.84
C PHE A 111 14.02 -7.29 -3.33
N PRO A 112 13.81 -8.59 -3.65
CA PRO A 112 13.73 -9.03 -5.03
C PRO A 112 12.60 -8.30 -5.76
N GLU A 113 12.83 -7.93 -7.04
CA GLU A 113 11.89 -7.16 -7.88
C GLU A 113 10.49 -7.77 -7.94
N LYS A 114 10.36 -9.08 -7.75
CA LYS A 114 9.09 -9.83 -7.78
C LYS A 114 8.31 -9.74 -6.46
N GLU A 115 8.92 -9.34 -5.36
CA GLU A 115 8.31 -9.28 -4.03
C GLU A 115 8.41 -7.88 -3.41
N MET A 116 7.87 -6.88 -4.11
CA MET A 116 7.84 -5.48 -3.67
C MET A 116 6.94 -5.21 -2.46
N MET A 117 6.44 -6.22 -1.76
CA MET A 117 5.52 -6.04 -0.64
C MET A 117 5.79 -7.06 0.46
N ILE A 118 6.11 -6.55 1.64
CA ILE A 118 6.29 -7.38 2.84
C ILE A 118 4.96 -8.05 3.23
N THR A 119 5.06 -9.20 3.90
CA THR A 119 3.91 -10.02 4.33
C THR A 119 2.84 -9.19 5.05
N HIS A 120 3.27 -8.24 5.88
CA HIS A 120 2.37 -7.38 6.62
C HIS A 120 1.44 -6.55 5.70
N PHE A 121 1.99 -5.88 4.68
CA PHE A 121 1.20 -5.14 3.69
C PHE A 121 0.35 -6.07 2.81
N ARG A 122 0.81 -7.30 2.53
CA ARG A 122 0.00 -8.30 1.81
C ARG A 122 -1.28 -8.64 2.58
N LEU A 123 -1.17 -8.87 3.89
CA LEU A 123 -2.32 -9.15 4.77
C LEU A 123 -3.30 -7.98 4.80
N GLN A 124 -2.81 -6.74 4.91
CA GLN A 124 -3.64 -5.54 4.85
C GLN A 124 -4.38 -5.42 3.52
N ARG A 125 -3.70 -5.62 2.38
CA ARG A 125 -4.34 -5.63 1.07
C ARG A 125 -5.43 -6.70 0.98
N MET A 126 -5.14 -7.92 1.45
CA MET A 126 -6.10 -9.03 1.45
C MET A 126 -7.34 -8.73 2.30
N LEU A 127 -7.17 -8.06 3.44
CA LEU A 127 -8.29 -7.61 4.27
C LEU A 127 -9.20 -6.65 3.50
N GLY A 128 -8.63 -5.61 2.86
CA GLY A 128 -9.40 -4.67 2.04
C GLY A 128 -10.15 -5.35 0.89
N GLN A 129 -9.49 -6.30 0.21
CA GLN A 129 -10.10 -7.10 -0.85
C GLN A 129 -11.23 -8.00 -0.32
N GLY A 130 -11.03 -8.64 0.84
CA GLY A 130 -12.03 -9.47 1.49
C GLY A 130 -13.29 -8.70 1.86
N ILE A 131 -13.15 -7.50 2.42
CA ILE A 131 -14.29 -6.61 2.74
C ILE A 131 -15.07 -6.26 1.47
N ILE A 132 -14.39 -5.86 0.39
CA ILE A 132 -15.03 -5.56 -0.90
C ILE A 132 -15.84 -6.76 -1.41
N ILE A 133 -15.26 -7.97 -1.38
CA ILE A 133 -15.91 -9.19 -1.85
C ILE A 133 -17.17 -9.48 -1.03
N VAL A 134 -17.06 -9.45 0.31
CA VAL A 134 -18.19 -9.73 1.20
C VAL A 134 -19.33 -8.71 1.00
N VAL A 135 -18.99 -7.42 0.94
CA VAL A 135 -19.98 -6.34 0.78
C VAL A 135 -20.65 -6.39 -0.59
N LEU A 136 -19.89 -6.65 -1.66
CA LEU A 136 -20.47 -6.83 -3.00
C LEU A 136 -21.35 -8.07 -3.10
N PHE A 137 -20.95 -9.17 -2.49
CA PHE A 137 -21.75 -10.39 -2.46
C PHE A 137 -23.07 -10.17 -1.70
N TYR A 138 -23.01 -9.50 -0.54
CA TYR A 138 -24.19 -9.13 0.23
C TYR A 138 -25.11 -8.18 -0.55
N HIS A 139 -24.54 -7.15 -1.19
CA HIS A 139 -25.27 -6.24 -2.06
C HIS A 139 -25.94 -6.98 -3.23
N PHE A 140 -25.22 -7.90 -3.86
CA PHE A 140 -25.76 -8.70 -4.97
C PHE A 140 -26.97 -9.53 -4.53
N ILE A 141 -26.87 -10.28 -3.42
CA ILE A 141 -27.98 -11.11 -2.91
C ILE A 141 -29.20 -10.25 -2.58
N THR A 142 -29.01 -9.14 -1.85
CA THR A 142 -30.12 -8.28 -1.41
C THR A 142 -30.79 -7.52 -2.56
N ARG A 143 -30.08 -7.30 -3.68
CA ARG A 143 -30.64 -6.66 -4.88
C ARG A 143 -31.10 -7.63 -5.96
N PHE A 144 -30.77 -8.92 -5.84
CA PHE A 144 -31.12 -9.94 -6.84
C PHE A 144 -32.64 -10.03 -7.11
N ASP A 145 -33.46 -9.92 -6.06
CA ASP A 145 -34.92 -10.01 -6.21
C ASP A 145 -35.54 -8.79 -6.95
N ASN A 146 -34.81 -7.66 -7.02
CA ASN A 146 -35.28 -6.44 -7.68
C ASN A 146 -35.00 -6.40 -9.19
N VAL A 147 -34.39 -7.45 -9.76
CA VAL A 147 -33.99 -7.49 -11.18
C VAL A 147 -35.18 -7.40 -12.15
N ASN A 148 -36.38 -7.80 -11.72
CA ASN A 148 -37.59 -7.74 -12.55
C ASN A 148 -38.34 -6.40 -12.48
N THR A 149 -37.81 -5.40 -11.77
CA THR A 149 -38.46 -4.09 -11.66
C THR A 149 -38.18 -3.22 -12.90
N PRO A 150 -39.16 -2.43 -13.38
CA PRO A 150 -38.94 -1.56 -14.53
C PRO A 150 -37.86 -0.52 -14.24
N LEU A 151 -36.98 -0.29 -15.23
CA LEU A 151 -35.88 0.68 -15.16
C LEU A 151 -36.41 2.10 -14.92
N THR A 152 -36.24 2.57 -13.70
CA THR A 152 -36.47 3.97 -13.28
C THR A 152 -35.14 4.62 -12.91
N LEU A 153 -35.07 5.96 -12.89
CA LEU A 153 -33.85 6.65 -12.48
C LEU A 153 -33.36 6.22 -11.08
N GLY A 154 -34.29 5.91 -10.16
CA GLY A 154 -33.98 5.36 -8.84
C GLY A 154 -33.38 3.95 -8.88
N SER A 155 -33.79 3.11 -9.84
CA SER A 155 -33.21 1.77 -10.04
C SER A 155 -31.78 1.81 -10.58
N LEU A 156 -31.34 2.92 -11.19
CA LEU A 156 -29.96 3.06 -11.67
C LEU A 156 -28.93 3.12 -10.53
N LEU A 157 -29.35 3.50 -9.32
CA LEU A 157 -28.46 3.53 -8.14
C LEU A 157 -27.96 2.14 -7.75
N ILE A 158 -28.66 1.06 -8.12
CA ILE A 158 -28.24 -0.32 -7.90
C ILE A 158 -26.88 -0.60 -8.58
N PHE A 159 -26.57 0.11 -9.68
CA PHE A 159 -25.30 -0.06 -10.38
C PHE A 159 -24.14 0.72 -9.74
N LEU A 160 -24.42 1.65 -8.83
CA LEU A 160 -23.42 2.55 -8.27
C LEU A 160 -22.24 1.81 -7.62
N PRO A 161 -22.41 0.79 -6.75
CA PRO A 161 -21.29 0.05 -6.17
C PRO A 161 -20.37 -0.60 -7.21
N TYR A 162 -20.94 -1.11 -8.29
CA TYR A 162 -20.19 -1.77 -9.37
C TYR A 162 -19.43 -0.76 -10.22
N LEU A 163 -20.03 0.39 -10.53
CA LEU A 163 -19.35 1.50 -11.20
C LEU A 163 -18.21 2.04 -10.34
N THR A 164 -18.44 2.17 -9.02
CA THR A 164 -17.39 2.55 -8.07
C THR A 164 -16.27 1.52 -8.04
N LEU A 165 -16.58 0.21 -8.03
CA LEU A 165 -15.57 -0.85 -8.11
C LEU A 165 -14.72 -0.72 -9.37
N ILE A 166 -15.34 -0.54 -10.54
CA ILE A 166 -14.62 -0.37 -11.81
C ILE A 166 -13.69 0.86 -11.73
N GLY A 167 -14.20 1.99 -11.21
CA GLY A 167 -13.40 3.20 -11.01
C GLY A 167 -12.20 2.97 -10.08
N VAL A 168 -12.42 2.30 -8.94
CA VAL A 168 -11.38 1.94 -7.97
C VAL A 168 -10.33 1.02 -8.62
N LEU A 169 -10.74 -0.01 -9.35
CA LEU A 169 -9.81 -0.94 -10.00
C LEU A 169 -8.96 -0.23 -11.07
N ASN A 170 -9.57 0.64 -11.88
CA ASN A 170 -8.85 1.43 -12.87
C ASN A 170 -7.85 2.40 -12.23
N TYR A 171 -8.25 3.07 -11.14
CA TYR A 171 -7.35 3.93 -10.38
C TYR A 171 -6.19 3.15 -9.77
N LEU A 172 -6.47 2.03 -9.09
CA LEU A 172 -5.45 1.20 -8.47
C LEU A 172 -4.44 0.69 -9.50
N LYS A 173 -4.90 0.25 -10.67
CA LYS A 173 -4.03 -0.18 -11.76
C LYS A 173 -3.06 0.95 -12.18
N THR A 174 -3.59 2.12 -12.52
CA THR A 174 -2.75 3.24 -12.97
C THR A 174 -1.78 3.73 -11.90
N HIS A 175 -2.23 3.73 -10.63
CA HIS A 175 -1.40 4.11 -9.49
C HIS A 175 -0.26 3.10 -9.25
N ILE A 176 -0.54 1.80 -9.26
CA ILE A 176 0.45 0.73 -9.10
C ILE A 176 1.47 0.77 -10.24
N ASP A 177 1.02 0.96 -11.48
CA ASP A 177 1.90 1.06 -12.64
C ASP A 177 2.85 2.26 -12.50
N SER A 178 2.35 3.42 -12.04
CA SER A 178 3.17 4.60 -11.76
C SER A 178 4.22 4.36 -10.68
N ILE A 179 3.82 3.69 -9.58
CA ILE A 179 4.71 3.32 -8.47
C ILE A 179 5.83 2.41 -8.96
N ASN A 180 5.48 1.38 -9.73
CA ASN A 180 6.44 0.41 -10.25
C ASN A 180 7.42 1.08 -11.20
N SER A 181 6.95 1.97 -12.09
CA SER A 181 7.82 2.73 -12.99
C SER A 181 8.85 3.58 -12.22
N LYS A 182 8.42 4.28 -11.16
CA LYS A 182 9.32 5.09 -10.32
C LYS A 182 10.34 4.23 -9.57
N TYR A 183 9.92 3.06 -9.10
CA TYR A 183 10.79 2.12 -8.43
C TYR A 183 11.88 1.57 -9.36
N GLN A 184 11.50 1.20 -10.58
CA GLN A 184 12.44 0.74 -11.61
C GLN A 184 13.40 1.85 -12.04
N GLU A 185 12.91 3.07 -12.18
CA GLU A 185 13.74 4.24 -12.44
C GLU A 185 14.79 4.47 -11.33
N LEU A 186 14.39 4.32 -10.07
CA LEU A 186 15.29 4.45 -8.93
C LEU A 186 16.40 3.40 -8.95
N ILE A 187 16.06 2.12 -9.14
CA ILE A 187 17.06 1.04 -9.23
C ILE A 187 18.05 1.33 -10.36
N LYS A 188 17.53 1.72 -11.53
CA LYS A 188 18.35 2.03 -12.71
C LYS A 188 19.28 3.22 -12.49
N LYS A 189 18.79 4.30 -11.86
CA LYS A 189 19.57 5.53 -11.64
C LYS A 189 20.48 5.46 -10.41
N SER A 190 20.24 4.55 -9.49
CA SER A 190 20.98 4.45 -8.23
C SER A 190 21.26 2.99 -7.84
N PRO A 191 22.04 2.25 -8.66
CA PRO A 191 22.34 0.84 -8.41
C PRO A 191 23.25 0.59 -7.18
N GLY A 192 23.86 1.65 -6.64
CA GLY A 192 24.86 1.57 -5.58
C GLY A 192 26.23 1.16 -6.14
N LYS A 193 27.21 0.92 -5.24
CA LYS A 193 28.47 0.29 -5.62
C LYS A 193 28.24 -1.18 -5.98
N GLU A 194 29.02 -1.68 -6.94
CA GLU A 194 29.16 -3.13 -7.14
C GLU A 194 29.97 -3.68 -5.96
N SER A 195 29.56 -4.83 -5.43
CA SER A 195 30.32 -5.55 -4.40
C SER A 195 31.60 -6.08 -5.04
N GLU A 196 32.76 -5.60 -4.56
CA GLU A 196 34.10 -6.07 -4.92
C GLU A 196 34.49 -7.34 -4.15
#